data_AF-A0AA90NEQ0-F1
#
_entry.id   AF-A0AA90NEQ0-F1
#
_cell.length_a   1.000
_cell.length_b   1.000
_cell.length_c   1.000
_cell.angle_alpha   90.00
_cell.angle_beta   90.00
_cell.angle_gamma   90.00
#
_symmetry.space_group_name_H-M   'P 1'
#
loop_
_entity.id
_entity.type
_entity.pdbx_description
1 polymer ?
#
loop_
_entity_poly.entity_id
_entity_poly.type
_entity_poly.pdbx_seq_one_letter_code
_entity_poly.pdbx_strand_id
1 'polypeptide(L)'
;MGDDVHSHASTEKVEPGTRLSAFLAAANPDVGSTGWSWLARVDDVVTAVWSIDHGVQLLVEDYPITRRTAPKSVYWVYCQQIDPAWLHGRLSGGASANLKHLHDEYKSIGRAKQEREERRREFDIEERCVSSDYVTAFERLGASIDLHNDRLLRFELLGHRWVFKRNDSMFGIYVDDVSLASIRPLPLAERWLLAAVAARSTPQAHLVPPAHDESTFEWRPMSSVPGGPARWEASKGYAVAQLEGEDAVAYFRFAESRSPEQVSDAFVRKE
;
A
#
# COMPACT_ATOMS: atom_id res chain seq x y z
N MET A 1 0.12 -4.37 -5.10
CA MET A 1 0.26 -5.13 -6.35
C MET A 1 -0.21 -6.53 -6.03
N GLY A 2 -1.38 -6.91 -6.55
CA GLY A 2 -1.92 -8.26 -6.44
C GLY A 2 -2.03 -8.78 -7.86
N ASP A 3 -1.10 -9.64 -8.25
CA ASP A 3 -1.11 -10.32 -9.55
C ASP A 3 -1.12 -11.85 -9.42
N ASP A 4 -1.31 -12.39 -8.21
CA ASP A 4 -1.34 -13.84 -7.98
C ASP A 4 -2.77 -14.36 -7.73
N VAL A 5 -3.74 -13.99 -8.58
CA VAL A 5 -5.06 -14.65 -8.57
C VAL A 5 -5.19 -15.49 -9.84
N HIS A 6 -4.52 -16.64 -9.84
CA HIS A 6 -4.87 -17.71 -10.77
C HIS A 6 -6.31 -18.16 -10.49
N SER A 7 -7.13 -18.27 -11.53
CA SER A 7 -8.47 -18.84 -11.41
C SER A 7 -8.35 -20.34 -11.10
N HIS A 8 -8.49 -20.72 -9.83
CA HIS A 8 -8.50 -22.11 -9.37
C HIS A 8 -9.87 -22.73 -9.58
N ALA A 9 -10.29 -22.91 -10.83
CA ALA A 9 -11.50 -23.65 -11.13
C ALA A 9 -11.32 -25.12 -10.70
N SER A 10 -11.93 -25.51 -9.59
CA SER A 10 -12.00 -26.91 -9.14
C SER A 10 -13.42 -27.46 -9.30
N THR A 11 -13.55 -28.78 -9.20
CA THR A 11 -14.85 -29.45 -9.08
C THR A 11 -14.86 -30.22 -7.78
N GLU A 12 -15.73 -29.81 -6.87
CA GLU A 12 -15.88 -30.45 -5.57
C GLU A 12 -17.03 -31.47 -5.60
N LYS A 13 -16.83 -32.63 -4.99
CA LYS A 13 -17.91 -33.59 -4.72
C LYS A 13 -18.41 -33.34 -3.31
N VAL A 14 -19.72 -33.14 -3.17
CA VAL A 14 -20.37 -32.91 -1.87
C VAL A 14 -21.31 -34.07 -1.53
N GLU A 15 -21.20 -34.57 -0.31
CA GLU A 15 -22.11 -35.59 0.20
C GLU A 15 -23.50 -34.98 0.49
N PRO A 16 -24.60 -35.64 0.10
CA PRO A 16 -25.93 -35.20 0.48
C PRO A 16 -26.08 -35.07 2.00
N GLY A 17 -26.68 -33.97 2.46
CA GLY A 17 -26.82 -33.65 3.89
C GLY A 17 -25.75 -32.71 4.43
N THR A 18 -24.64 -32.51 3.70
CA THR A 18 -23.61 -31.51 4.05
C THR A 18 -24.24 -30.12 4.14
N ARG A 19 -23.99 -29.37 5.22
CA ARG A 19 -24.47 -27.99 5.36
C ARG A 19 -23.78 -27.07 4.34
N LEU A 20 -24.50 -26.07 3.83
CA LEU A 20 -23.95 -25.10 2.90
C LEU A 20 -22.73 -24.38 3.49
N SER A 21 -22.80 -24.00 4.77
CA SER A 21 -21.68 -23.40 5.50
C SER A 21 -20.42 -24.27 5.45
N ALA A 22 -20.55 -25.56 5.75
CA ALA A 22 -19.46 -26.52 5.76
C ALA A 22 -18.88 -26.75 4.36
N PHE A 23 -19.75 -26.84 3.34
CA PHE A 23 -19.32 -26.94 1.95
C PHE A 23 -18.53 -25.70 1.51
N LEU A 24 -19.03 -24.50 1.77
CA LEU A 24 -18.32 -23.25 1.44
C LEU A 24 -17.01 -23.11 2.21
N ALA A 25 -16.94 -23.61 3.45
CA ALA A 25 -15.72 -23.57 4.24
C ALA A 25 -14.63 -24.50 3.67
N ALA A 26 -15.03 -25.65 3.13
CA ALA A 26 -14.14 -26.58 2.43
C ALA A 26 -13.72 -26.05 1.05
N ALA A 27 -14.62 -25.37 0.35
CA ALA A 27 -14.39 -24.79 -0.97
C ALA A 27 -13.86 -23.34 -0.88
N ASN A 28 -13.20 -22.96 0.22
CA ASN A 28 -12.72 -21.59 0.45
C ASN A 28 -11.62 -21.17 -0.57
N PRO A 29 -11.39 -19.87 -0.78
CA PRO A 29 -10.30 -19.43 -1.64
C PRO A 29 -8.95 -19.68 -0.93
N ASP A 30 -7.96 -20.17 -1.68
CA ASP A 30 -6.60 -20.41 -1.17
C ASP A 30 -5.85 -19.09 -0.99
N VAL A 31 -6.01 -18.48 0.19
CA VAL A 31 -5.42 -17.20 0.53
C VAL A 31 -4.86 -17.24 1.95
N GLY A 32 -3.64 -16.75 2.13
CA GLY A 32 -2.93 -16.70 3.42
C GLY A 32 -2.97 -15.35 4.15
N SER A 33 -3.68 -14.35 3.61
CA SER A 33 -3.71 -12.98 4.14
C SER A 33 -4.94 -12.68 5.00
N THR A 34 -4.73 -12.26 6.25
CA THR A 34 -5.76 -11.79 7.18
C THR A 34 -6.26 -10.38 6.83
N GLY A 35 -7.46 -10.02 7.32
CA GLY A 35 -8.08 -8.70 7.14
C GLY A 35 -8.69 -8.45 5.76
N TRP A 36 -8.67 -9.47 4.90
CA TRP A 36 -9.24 -9.42 3.55
C TRP A 36 -10.60 -10.12 3.56
N SER A 37 -11.50 -9.68 2.68
CA SER A 37 -12.85 -10.23 2.59
C SER A 37 -13.19 -10.71 1.18
N TRP A 38 -14.01 -11.76 1.12
CA TRP A 38 -14.54 -12.33 -0.11
C TRP A 38 -16.05 -12.53 0.01
N LEU A 39 -16.76 -12.40 -1.10
CA LEU A 39 -18.16 -12.82 -1.21
C LEU A 39 -18.23 -14.17 -1.89
N ALA A 40 -18.96 -15.11 -1.27
CA ALA A 40 -19.37 -16.35 -1.91
C ALA A 40 -20.61 -16.06 -2.77
N ARG A 41 -20.47 -16.19 -4.08
CA ARG A 41 -21.61 -16.16 -5.02
C ARG A 41 -21.94 -17.58 -5.44
N VAL A 42 -23.05 -18.11 -4.94
CA VAL A 42 -23.55 -19.45 -5.25
C VAL A 42 -24.69 -19.32 -6.25
N ASP A 43 -24.54 -19.90 -7.44
CA ASP A 43 -25.54 -19.82 -8.51
C ASP A 43 -26.06 -18.39 -8.75
N ASP A 44 -25.10 -17.45 -8.84
CA ASP A 44 -25.30 -16.01 -9.00
C ASP A 44 -25.95 -15.27 -7.82
N VAL A 45 -26.17 -15.94 -6.69
CA VAL A 45 -26.67 -15.35 -5.45
C VAL A 45 -25.54 -15.16 -4.43
N VAL A 46 -25.40 -13.94 -3.92
CA VAL A 46 -24.47 -13.65 -2.82
C VAL A 46 -24.98 -14.31 -1.55
N THR A 47 -24.22 -15.29 -1.09
CA THR A 47 -24.67 -16.30 -0.11
C THR A 47 -23.90 -16.21 1.20
N ALA A 48 -22.64 -15.74 1.16
CA ALA A 48 -21.81 -15.61 2.34
C ALA A 48 -20.74 -14.52 2.18
N VAL A 49 -20.25 -14.04 3.31
CA VAL A 49 -18.95 -13.37 3.43
C VAL A 49 -17.95 -14.37 3.97
N TRP A 50 -16.73 -14.38 3.44
CA TRP A 50 -15.62 -15.18 3.96
C TRP A 50 -14.39 -14.31 4.22
N SER A 51 -13.63 -14.68 5.25
CA SER A 51 -12.29 -14.18 5.54
C SER A 51 -11.55 -15.22 6.37
N ILE A 52 -10.21 -15.14 6.41
CA ILE A 52 -9.41 -15.96 7.32
C ILE A 52 -9.81 -15.72 8.78
N ASP A 53 -10.10 -14.47 9.14
CA ASP A 53 -10.35 -14.07 10.53
C ASP A 53 -11.69 -14.60 11.07
N HIS A 54 -12.68 -14.82 10.21
CA HIS A 54 -14.05 -15.16 10.62
C HIS A 54 -14.60 -16.45 9.99
N GLY A 55 -13.90 -17.06 9.04
CA GLY A 55 -14.43 -18.17 8.26
C GLY A 55 -15.66 -17.78 7.43
N VAL A 56 -16.54 -18.74 7.17
CA VAL A 56 -17.79 -18.50 6.40
C VAL A 56 -18.86 -17.90 7.30
N GLN A 57 -19.37 -16.73 6.92
CA GLN A 57 -20.53 -16.09 7.52
C GLN A 57 -21.67 -16.01 6.50
N LEU A 58 -22.69 -16.84 6.68
CA LEU A 58 -23.82 -16.93 5.76
C LEU A 58 -24.70 -15.66 5.80
N LEU A 59 -25.23 -15.31 4.64
CA LEU A 59 -26.23 -14.27 4.40
C LEU A 59 -27.62 -14.85 4.09
N VAL A 60 -27.69 -16.18 3.96
CA VAL A 60 -28.90 -16.97 3.77
C VAL A 60 -29.03 -17.99 4.91
N GLU A 61 -30.18 -18.62 5.01
CA GLU A 61 -30.36 -19.74 5.94
C GLU A 61 -29.40 -20.89 5.59
N ASP A 62 -28.77 -21.48 6.61
CA ASP A 62 -27.93 -22.65 6.41
C ASP A 62 -28.77 -23.90 6.18
N TYR A 63 -28.76 -24.43 4.96
CA TYR A 63 -29.54 -25.60 4.58
C TYR A 63 -28.65 -26.81 4.26
N PRO A 64 -29.18 -28.04 4.44
CA PRO A 64 -28.49 -29.23 3.98
C PRO A 64 -28.54 -29.31 2.44
N ILE A 65 -27.38 -29.53 1.82
CA ILE A 65 -27.27 -29.74 0.38
C ILE A 65 -27.91 -31.07 0.00
N THR A 66 -28.81 -31.03 -0.97
CA THR A 66 -29.44 -32.20 -1.56
C THR A 66 -29.15 -32.24 -3.07
N ARG A 67 -29.49 -33.32 -3.77
CA ARG A 67 -29.36 -33.36 -5.24
C ARG A 67 -30.10 -32.21 -5.95
N ARG A 68 -31.17 -31.67 -5.35
CA ARG A 68 -31.95 -30.56 -5.92
C ARG A 68 -31.38 -29.19 -5.58
N THR A 69 -30.72 -29.07 -4.43
CA THR A 69 -30.20 -27.80 -3.88
C THR A 69 -28.69 -27.70 -3.95
N ALA A 70 -28.03 -28.64 -4.64
CA ALA A 70 -26.59 -28.63 -4.81
C ALA A 70 -26.16 -27.40 -5.64
N PRO A 71 -25.21 -26.60 -5.12
CA PRO A 71 -24.57 -25.52 -5.88
C PRO A 71 -24.07 -26.02 -7.23
N LYS A 72 -24.43 -25.35 -8.31
CA LYS A 72 -23.85 -25.65 -9.64
C LYS A 72 -22.56 -24.87 -9.87
N SER A 73 -22.46 -23.69 -9.27
CA SER A 73 -21.33 -22.79 -9.38
C SER A 73 -21.10 -22.04 -8.08
N VAL A 74 -19.83 -21.87 -7.71
CA VAL A 74 -19.40 -21.03 -6.58
C VAL A 74 -18.29 -20.12 -7.10
N TYR A 75 -18.46 -18.81 -6.92
CA TYR A 75 -17.44 -17.82 -7.22
C TYR A 75 -17.06 -17.06 -5.95
N TRP A 76 -15.77 -16.93 -5.71
CA TRP A 76 -15.23 -16.07 -4.66
C TRP A 76 -14.86 -14.72 -5.25
N VAL A 77 -15.63 -13.69 -4.89
CA VAL A 77 -15.39 -12.33 -5.35
C VAL A 77 -14.56 -11.61 -4.30
N TYR A 78 -13.30 -11.31 -4.62
CA TYR A 78 -12.41 -10.57 -3.75
C TYR A 78 -12.92 -9.13 -3.53
N CYS A 79 -13.13 -8.76 -2.27
CA CYS A 79 -13.67 -7.47 -1.86
C CYS A 79 -12.60 -6.51 -1.33
N GLN A 80 -11.33 -6.76 -1.64
CA GLN A 80 -10.21 -5.93 -1.22
C GLN A 80 -10.11 -5.82 0.31
N GLN A 81 -9.79 -4.62 0.82
CA GLN A 81 -9.57 -4.33 2.24
C GLN A 81 -10.85 -3.88 2.96
N ILE A 82 -12.03 -4.30 2.50
CA ILE A 82 -13.25 -4.12 3.30
C ILE A 82 -13.18 -5.07 4.50
N ASP A 83 -13.43 -4.54 5.69
CA ASP A 83 -13.53 -5.32 6.91
C ASP A 83 -14.68 -6.35 6.81
N PRO A 84 -14.39 -7.65 7.03
CA PRO A 84 -15.36 -8.73 6.82
C PRO A 84 -16.59 -8.61 7.72
N ALA A 85 -16.43 -8.20 8.98
CA ALA A 85 -17.54 -8.03 9.91
C ALA A 85 -18.47 -6.88 9.48
N TRP A 86 -17.90 -5.75 9.05
CA TRP A 86 -18.68 -4.65 8.49
C TRP A 86 -19.43 -5.07 7.22
N LEU A 87 -18.76 -5.79 6.31
CA LEU A 87 -19.35 -6.27 5.06
C LEU A 87 -20.54 -7.20 5.32
N HIS A 88 -20.36 -8.18 6.23
CA HIS A 88 -21.43 -9.09 6.63
C HIS A 88 -22.61 -8.34 7.25
N GLY A 89 -22.35 -7.42 8.19
CA GLY A 89 -23.39 -6.61 8.83
C GLY A 89 -24.19 -5.77 7.83
N ARG A 90 -23.53 -5.17 6.84
CA ARG A 90 -24.21 -4.38 5.80
C ARG A 90 -25.08 -5.24 4.88
N LEU A 91 -24.56 -6.38 4.41
CA LEU A 91 -25.28 -7.26 3.50
C LEU A 91 -26.44 -8.00 4.19
N SER A 92 -26.23 -8.48 5.42
CA SER A 92 -27.31 -9.08 6.22
C SER A 92 -28.42 -8.08 6.57
N GLY A 93 -28.08 -6.79 6.65
CA GLY A 93 -29.04 -5.69 6.74
C GLY A 93 -29.78 -5.35 5.43
N GLY A 94 -29.56 -6.10 4.35
CA GLY A 94 -30.27 -5.95 3.07
C GLY A 94 -29.62 -5.00 2.06
N ALA A 95 -28.39 -4.54 2.30
CA ALA A 95 -27.67 -3.75 1.30
C ALA A 95 -27.39 -4.56 0.03
N SER A 96 -27.41 -3.91 -1.13
CA SER A 96 -27.06 -4.58 -2.40
C SER A 96 -25.58 -4.97 -2.41
N ALA A 97 -25.25 -6.14 -2.97
CA ALA A 97 -23.88 -6.58 -3.21
C ALA A 97 -23.21 -5.86 -4.39
N ASN A 98 -23.30 -4.53 -4.44
CA ASN A 98 -22.60 -3.70 -5.41
C ASN A 98 -21.24 -3.30 -4.82
N LEU A 99 -20.18 -3.95 -5.30
CA LEU A 99 -18.84 -3.80 -4.73
C LEU A 99 -18.34 -2.35 -4.73
N LYS A 100 -18.59 -1.61 -5.82
CA LYS A 100 -18.20 -0.20 -5.92
C LYS A 100 -18.87 0.64 -4.84
N HIS A 101 -20.18 0.47 -4.66
CA HIS A 101 -20.93 1.18 -3.63
C HIS A 101 -20.42 0.84 -2.24
N LEU A 102 -20.21 -0.45 -1.95
CA LEU A 102 -19.72 -0.92 -0.66
C LEU A 102 -18.32 -0.39 -0.36
N HIS A 103 -17.43 -0.33 -1.35
CA HIS A 103 -16.12 0.32 -1.22
C HIS A 103 -16.24 1.81 -0.92
N ASP A 104 -17.07 2.53 -1.68
CA ASP A 104 -17.25 3.97 -1.49
C ASP A 104 -17.81 4.28 -0.09
N GLU A 105 -18.77 3.49 0.39
CA GLU A 105 -19.33 3.62 1.74
C GLU A 105 -18.28 3.28 2.82
N TYR A 106 -17.52 2.21 2.64
CA TYR A 106 -16.54 1.76 3.63
C TYR A 106 -15.30 2.65 3.68
N LYS A 107 -14.98 3.39 2.61
CA LYS A 107 -13.72 4.11 2.44
C LYS A 107 -13.35 5.01 3.62
N SER A 108 -14.29 5.78 4.14
CA SER A 108 -14.04 6.68 5.28
C SER A 108 -13.80 5.91 6.58
N ILE A 109 -14.53 4.81 6.80
CA ILE A 109 -14.40 3.93 7.95
C ILE A 109 -13.05 3.22 7.93
N GLY A 110 -12.66 2.67 6.77
CA GLY A 110 -11.36 2.04 6.55
C GLY A 110 -10.22 3.00 6.79
N ARG A 111 -10.29 4.23 6.26
CA ARG A 111 -9.32 5.30 6.52
C ARG A 111 -9.20 5.63 8.00
N ALA A 112 -10.32 5.78 8.70
CA ALA A 112 -10.32 6.07 10.14
C ALA A 112 -9.76 4.91 10.99
N LYS A 113 -10.07 3.66 10.63
CA LYS A 113 -9.50 2.47 11.27
C LYS A 113 -7.98 2.41 11.05
N GLN A 114 -7.53 2.64 9.82
CA GLN A 114 -6.11 2.67 9.50
C GLN A 114 -5.39 3.77 10.29
N GLU A 115 -5.92 5.00 10.30
CA GLU A 115 -5.32 6.10 11.07
C GLU A 115 -5.17 5.75 12.55
N ARG A 116 -6.21 5.17 13.18
CA ARG A 116 -6.12 4.71 14.57
C ARG A 116 -5.05 3.65 14.78
N GLU A 117 -4.92 2.72 13.85
CA GLU A 117 -3.86 1.70 13.90
C GLU A 117 -2.47 2.32 13.81
N GLU A 118 -2.26 3.25 12.87
CA GLU A 118 -0.95 3.90 12.74
C GLU A 118 -0.58 4.70 13.98
N ARG A 119 -1.56 5.39 14.59
CA ARG A 119 -1.39 6.13 15.85
C ARG A 119 -1.12 5.22 17.03
N ARG A 120 -1.81 4.07 17.09
CA ARG A 120 -1.51 3.05 18.09
C ARG A 120 -0.08 2.57 17.95
N ARG A 121 0.38 2.23 16.74
CA ARG A 121 1.75 1.77 16.50
C ARG A 121 2.80 2.81 16.87
N GLU A 122 2.55 4.09 16.58
CA GLU A 122 3.43 5.20 16.99
C GLU A 122 3.64 5.21 18.51
N PHE A 123 2.61 4.87 19.29
CA PHE A 123 2.66 4.80 20.74
C PHE A 123 3.22 3.47 21.27
N ASP A 124 2.79 2.34 20.72
CA ASP A 124 3.06 0.99 21.26
C ASP A 124 4.40 0.40 20.79
N ILE A 125 4.92 0.83 19.64
CA ILE A 125 6.15 0.29 19.02
C ILE A 125 7.23 1.37 19.10
N GLU A 126 8.41 1.03 19.61
CA GLU A 126 9.52 1.99 19.78
C GLU A 126 10.29 2.21 18.48
N GLU A 127 10.40 1.19 17.63
CA GLU A 127 11.10 1.28 16.36
C GLU A 127 10.51 2.35 15.44
N ARG A 128 11.38 2.95 14.63
CA ARG A 128 11.05 4.04 13.71
C ARG A 128 11.51 3.70 12.31
N CYS A 129 10.68 3.99 11.30
CA CYS A 129 10.98 3.65 9.90
C CYS A 129 12.04 4.55 9.25
N VAL A 130 12.42 5.63 9.93
CA VAL A 130 13.41 6.61 9.49
C VAL A 130 14.27 6.95 10.71
N SER A 131 15.58 7.06 10.49
CA SER A 131 16.57 7.34 11.51
C SER A 131 16.41 8.76 12.07
N SER A 132 16.72 8.97 13.35
CA SER A 132 16.54 10.24 14.06
C SER A 132 17.25 11.43 13.40
N ASP A 133 18.42 11.18 12.81
CA ASP A 133 19.24 12.22 12.18
C ASP A 133 18.53 12.81 10.94
N TYR A 134 17.84 11.98 10.17
CA TYR A 134 17.03 12.42 9.03
C TYR A 134 15.79 13.18 9.46
N VAL A 135 15.11 12.71 10.52
CA VAL A 135 13.94 13.43 11.08
C VAL A 135 14.35 14.84 11.51
N THR A 136 15.45 14.95 12.26
CA THR A 136 16.02 16.23 12.69
C THR A 136 16.37 17.12 11.49
N ALA A 137 16.94 16.53 10.42
CA ALA A 137 17.25 17.27 9.21
C ALA A 137 15.99 17.79 8.49
N PHE A 138 14.90 16.99 8.43
CA PHE A 138 13.63 17.44 7.87
C PHE A 138 13.03 18.60 8.67
N GLU A 139 13.03 18.52 10.00
CA GLU A 139 12.53 19.59 10.87
C GLU A 139 13.30 20.90 10.68
N ARG A 140 14.64 20.82 10.56
CA ARG A 140 15.49 21.99 10.24
C ARG A 140 15.18 22.60 8.88
N LEU A 141 14.69 21.80 7.94
CA LEU A 141 14.24 22.23 6.61
C LEU A 141 12.78 22.72 6.61
N GLY A 142 12.14 22.82 7.78
CA GLY A 142 10.80 23.34 7.96
C GLY A 142 9.69 22.28 7.89
N ALA A 143 10.02 20.99 7.95
CA ALA A 143 9.01 19.94 8.02
C ALA A 143 8.35 19.89 9.40
N SER A 144 7.02 19.72 9.42
CA SER A 144 6.26 19.44 10.64
C SER A 144 5.87 17.97 10.65
N ILE A 145 6.48 17.17 11.54
CA ILE A 145 6.17 15.74 11.65
C ILE A 145 4.79 15.58 12.28
N ASP A 146 3.91 14.87 11.56
CA ASP A 146 2.56 14.57 12.04
C ASP A 146 2.49 13.17 12.65
N LEU A 147 3.13 12.18 12.03
CA LEU A 147 3.09 10.78 12.46
C LEU A 147 4.40 10.07 12.11
N HIS A 148 4.98 9.34 13.05
CA HIS A 148 6.18 8.53 12.82
C HIS A 148 6.16 7.22 13.62
N ASN A 149 6.01 6.10 12.92
CA ASN A 149 6.05 4.75 13.48
C ASN A 149 7.05 3.84 12.74
N ASP A 150 7.04 2.56 13.06
CA ASP A 150 7.95 1.53 12.54
C ASP A 150 7.90 1.32 11.01
N ARG A 151 6.85 1.81 10.34
CA ARG A 151 6.66 1.63 8.89
C ARG A 151 6.17 2.87 8.14
N LEU A 152 5.85 3.96 8.83
CA LEU A 152 5.23 5.15 8.25
C LEU A 152 5.79 6.41 8.90
N LEU A 153 6.24 7.33 8.05
CA LEU A 153 6.53 8.70 8.40
C LEU A 153 5.61 9.60 7.55
N ARG A 154 4.90 10.52 8.20
CA ARG A 154 4.03 11.51 7.57
C ARG A 154 4.34 12.88 8.15
N PHE A 155 4.52 13.86 7.28
CA PHE A 155 4.85 15.22 7.66
C PHE A 155 4.31 16.23 6.65
N GLU A 156 4.18 17.48 7.06
CA GLU A 156 3.91 18.60 6.16
C GLU A 156 5.19 19.38 5.86
N LEU A 157 5.33 19.84 4.63
CA LEU A 157 6.37 20.77 4.21
C LEU A 157 5.80 21.73 3.16
N LEU A 158 5.88 23.03 3.43
CA LEU A 158 5.38 24.09 2.53
C LEU A 158 3.91 23.88 2.10
N GLY A 159 3.06 23.37 2.99
CA GLY A 159 1.65 23.10 2.72
C GLY A 159 1.37 21.81 1.92
N HIS A 160 2.40 21.01 1.64
CA HIS A 160 2.28 19.72 0.98
C HIS A 160 2.42 18.57 1.97
N ARG A 161 1.59 17.54 1.84
CA ARG A 161 1.64 16.36 2.69
C ARG A 161 2.60 15.33 2.11
N TRP A 162 3.62 14.98 2.88
CA TRP A 162 4.58 13.94 2.55
C TRP A 162 4.28 12.65 3.28
N VAL A 163 4.45 11.54 2.58
CA VAL A 163 4.30 10.19 3.14
C VAL A 163 5.48 9.34 2.71
N PHE A 164 6.21 8.80 3.68
CA PHE A 164 7.25 7.79 3.50
C PHE A 164 6.76 6.50 4.16
N LYS A 165 6.53 5.46 3.36
CA LYS A 165 5.86 4.23 3.81
C LYS A 165 6.62 3.00 3.37
N ARG A 166 6.93 2.12 4.33
CA ARG A 166 7.46 0.79 4.08
C ARG A 166 6.33 -0.14 3.61
N ASN A 167 6.54 -0.77 2.45
CA ASN A 167 5.72 -1.87 1.94
C ASN A 167 6.67 -3.05 1.66
N ASP A 168 6.68 -4.03 2.57
CA ASP A 168 7.64 -5.14 2.56
C ASP A 168 9.10 -4.65 2.58
N SER A 169 9.85 -4.84 1.48
CA SER A 169 11.25 -4.44 1.34
C SER A 169 11.44 -3.06 0.70
N MET A 170 10.37 -2.46 0.17
CA MET A 170 10.41 -1.18 -0.55
C MET A 170 9.85 -0.04 0.32
N PHE A 171 10.37 1.16 0.11
CA PHE A 171 9.87 2.39 0.73
C PHE A 171 9.25 3.28 -0.34
N GLY A 172 7.92 3.41 -0.30
CA GLY A 172 7.17 4.31 -1.17
C GLY A 172 7.17 5.73 -0.61
N ILE A 173 7.38 6.70 -1.49
CA ILE A 173 7.49 8.12 -1.15
C ILE A 173 6.48 8.90 -1.98
N TYR A 174 5.57 9.60 -1.29
CA TYR A 174 4.44 10.27 -1.89
C TYR A 174 4.34 11.73 -1.44
N VAL A 175 3.85 12.59 -2.32
CA VAL A 175 3.45 13.95 -2.01
C VAL A 175 2.05 14.19 -2.51
N ASP A 176 1.14 14.61 -1.63
CA ASP A 176 -0.29 14.82 -1.95
C ASP A 176 -0.93 13.65 -2.69
N ASP A 177 -0.63 12.43 -2.22
CA ASP A 177 -1.06 11.14 -2.78
C ASP A 177 -0.48 10.80 -4.18
N VAL A 178 0.41 11.64 -4.71
CA VAL A 178 1.19 11.35 -5.93
C VAL A 178 2.47 10.61 -5.55
N SER A 179 2.70 9.45 -6.18
CA SER A 179 3.92 8.68 -6.01
C SER A 179 5.09 9.42 -6.67
N LEU A 180 6.19 9.61 -5.94
CA LEU A 180 7.43 10.17 -6.50
C LEU A 180 8.51 9.09 -6.67
N ALA A 181 8.57 8.18 -5.71
CA ALA A 181 9.59 7.14 -5.71
C ALA A 181 9.16 5.89 -4.93
N SER A 182 9.75 4.75 -5.30
CA SER A 182 9.75 3.51 -4.52
C SER A 182 11.18 3.00 -4.46
N ILE A 183 11.78 2.97 -3.26
CA ILE A 183 13.23 2.78 -3.11
C ILE A 183 13.54 1.70 -2.07
N ARG A 184 14.55 0.88 -2.34
CA ARG A 184 15.23 0.03 -1.36
C ARG A 184 16.74 0.06 -1.59
N PRO A 185 17.57 -0.14 -0.55
CA PRO A 185 17.23 -0.31 0.86
C PRO A 185 16.95 1.02 1.58
N LEU A 186 16.58 0.96 2.87
CA LEU A 186 16.28 2.14 3.70
C LEU A 186 17.33 3.26 3.61
N PRO A 187 18.66 3.01 3.72
CA PRO A 187 19.65 4.08 3.64
C PRO A 187 19.70 4.82 2.29
N LEU A 188 19.24 4.18 1.21
CA LEU A 188 19.10 4.84 -0.08
C LEU A 188 17.82 5.68 -0.13
N ALA A 189 16.74 5.15 0.43
CA ALA A 189 15.45 5.84 0.48
C ALA A 189 15.50 7.10 1.37
N GLU A 190 16.16 7.05 2.51
CA GLU A 190 16.34 8.20 3.41
C GLU A 190 17.16 9.32 2.77
N ARG A 191 18.29 8.99 2.11
CA ARG A 191 19.11 9.96 1.37
C ARG A 191 18.34 10.63 0.24
N TRP A 192 17.58 9.84 -0.51
CA TRP A 192 16.73 10.38 -1.57
C TRP A 192 15.66 11.32 -1.00
N LEU A 193 14.98 10.91 0.10
CA LEU A 193 13.95 11.72 0.75
C LEU A 193 14.53 13.06 1.22
N LEU A 194 15.72 13.05 1.83
CA LEU A 194 16.39 14.26 2.27
C LEU A 194 16.75 15.19 1.12
N ALA A 195 17.26 14.66 0.00
CA ALA A 195 17.53 15.48 -1.18
C ALA A 195 16.25 16.11 -1.75
N ALA A 196 15.15 15.35 -1.82
CA ALA A 196 13.86 15.83 -2.32
C ALA A 196 13.25 16.92 -1.40
N VAL A 197 13.31 16.72 -0.09
CA VAL A 197 12.86 17.69 0.92
C VAL A 197 13.71 18.97 0.85
N ALA A 198 15.03 18.83 0.87
CA ALA A 198 15.95 19.97 0.86
C ALA A 198 15.86 20.80 -0.42
N ALA A 199 15.75 20.15 -1.58
CA ALA A 199 15.56 20.83 -2.85
C ALA A 199 14.27 21.66 -2.85
N ARG A 200 13.16 21.11 -2.34
CA ARG A 200 11.87 21.81 -2.29
C ARG A 200 11.79 22.90 -1.24
N SER A 201 12.51 22.77 -0.13
CA SER A 201 12.63 23.83 0.89
C SER A 201 13.47 25.02 0.41
N THR A 202 14.20 24.89 -0.69
CA THR A 202 15.12 25.93 -1.18
C THR A 202 14.47 26.79 -2.28
N PRO A 203 14.46 28.14 -2.17
CA PRO A 203 13.88 29.04 -3.17
C PRO A 203 14.45 28.93 -4.60
N GLN A 204 15.60 28.27 -4.74
CA GLN A 204 16.27 27.96 -6.01
C GLN A 204 16.24 26.46 -6.30
N ALA A 205 15.14 25.77 -6.01
CA ALA A 205 14.94 24.32 -6.25
C ALA A 205 15.33 23.84 -7.67
N HIS A 206 15.34 24.74 -8.66
CA HIS A 206 15.79 24.48 -10.03
C HIS A 206 17.32 24.32 -10.17
N LEU A 207 18.09 24.58 -9.10
CA LEU A 207 19.53 24.41 -9.01
C LEU A 207 19.86 23.27 -8.04
N VAL A 208 19.26 22.08 -8.23
CA VAL A 208 19.85 20.87 -7.67
C VAL A 208 21.29 20.84 -8.15
N PRO A 209 22.30 20.92 -7.26
CA PRO A 209 23.68 20.98 -7.69
C PRO A 209 23.96 19.79 -8.61
N PRO A 210 24.77 19.96 -9.67
CA PRO A 210 24.99 18.89 -10.64
C PRO A 210 25.41 17.61 -9.92
N ALA A 211 24.85 16.50 -10.40
CA ALA A 211 25.28 15.18 -9.98
C ALA A 211 26.76 14.98 -10.32
N HIS A 212 27.44 14.08 -9.60
CA HIS A 212 28.75 13.62 -10.04
C HIS A 212 28.62 12.89 -11.39
N ASP A 213 29.64 13.00 -12.25
CA ASP A 213 29.55 12.69 -13.68
C ASP A 213 29.23 11.22 -14.02
N GLU A 214 29.32 10.27 -13.08
CA GLU A 214 28.93 8.88 -13.34
C GLU A 214 28.17 8.26 -12.15
N SER A 215 26.88 7.99 -12.37
CA SER A 215 26.07 7.17 -11.47
C SER A 215 26.59 5.73 -11.50
N THR A 216 26.66 5.09 -10.34
CA THR A 216 27.07 3.69 -10.20
C THR A 216 25.91 2.69 -10.38
N PHE A 217 24.69 3.18 -10.59
CA PHE A 217 23.50 2.37 -10.87
C PHE A 217 23.30 2.17 -12.38
N GLU A 218 22.78 1.00 -12.74
CA GLU A 218 22.23 0.74 -14.07
C GLU A 218 20.86 1.42 -14.19
N TRP A 219 20.67 2.21 -15.24
CA TRP A 219 19.43 2.94 -15.50
C TRP A 219 18.61 2.30 -16.61
N ARG A 220 17.31 2.13 -16.40
CA ARG A 220 16.38 1.59 -17.37
C ARG A 220 15.07 2.39 -17.40
N PRO A 221 14.53 2.73 -18.58
CA PRO A 221 13.19 3.30 -18.64
C PRO A 221 12.14 2.25 -18.25
N MET A 222 11.10 2.69 -17.54
CA MET A 222 9.94 1.87 -17.18
C MET A 222 8.73 2.27 -18.02
N SER A 223 7.71 1.40 -18.06
CA SER A 223 6.43 1.75 -18.65
C SER A 223 5.76 2.89 -17.86
N SER A 224 5.38 3.94 -18.59
CA SER A 224 4.58 5.05 -18.09
C SER A 224 3.14 4.95 -18.60
N VAL A 225 2.21 5.52 -17.85
CA VAL A 225 0.83 5.70 -18.31
C VAL A 225 0.82 6.76 -19.41
N PRO A 226 0.02 6.64 -20.48
CA PRO A 226 -0.10 7.68 -21.49
C PRO A 226 -0.41 9.05 -20.87
N GLY A 227 0.43 10.05 -21.14
CA GLY A 227 0.30 11.40 -20.57
C GLY A 227 0.82 11.58 -19.14
N GLY A 228 1.33 10.51 -18.51
CA GLY A 228 2.01 10.57 -17.22
C GLY A 228 3.50 10.93 -17.35
N PRO A 229 4.16 11.25 -16.22
CA PRO A 229 5.60 11.49 -16.19
C PRO A 229 6.40 10.25 -16.61
N ALA A 230 7.61 10.49 -17.13
CA ALA A 230 8.56 9.41 -17.43
C ALA A 230 8.90 8.64 -16.16
N ARG A 231 9.06 7.32 -16.26
CA ARG A 231 9.41 6.46 -15.13
C ARG A 231 10.75 5.79 -15.40
N TRP A 232 11.59 5.75 -14.37
CA TRP A 232 12.95 5.25 -14.45
C TRP A 232 13.21 4.26 -13.32
N GLU A 233 13.96 3.21 -13.62
CA GLU A 233 14.52 2.30 -12.64
C GLU A 233 16.04 2.49 -12.59
N ALA A 234 16.57 2.66 -11.39
CA ALA A 234 18.00 2.60 -11.08
C ALA A 234 18.26 1.35 -10.25
N SER A 235 19.18 0.47 -10.67
CA SER A 235 19.49 -0.78 -9.97
C SER A 235 20.99 -0.98 -9.73
N LYS A 236 21.34 -1.55 -8.56
CA LYS A 236 22.71 -1.95 -8.19
C LYS A 236 22.66 -3.06 -7.13
N GLY A 237 22.84 -4.31 -7.55
CA GLY A 237 22.69 -5.46 -6.67
C GLY A 237 21.28 -5.53 -6.06
N TYR A 238 21.17 -5.50 -4.73
CA TYR A 238 19.87 -5.47 -4.03
C TYR A 238 19.21 -4.08 -4.03
N ALA A 239 19.97 -3.01 -4.27
CA ALA A 239 19.44 -1.65 -4.28
C ALA A 239 18.66 -1.39 -5.57
N VAL A 240 17.43 -0.89 -5.42
CA VAL A 240 16.51 -0.57 -6.52
C VAL A 240 15.78 0.72 -6.18
N ALA A 241 15.73 1.65 -7.12
CA ALA A 241 14.89 2.85 -7.04
C ALA A 241 14.05 2.97 -8.30
N GLN A 242 12.74 3.03 -8.12
CA GLN A 242 11.77 3.33 -9.17
C GLN A 242 11.32 4.78 -8.97
N LEU A 243 11.57 5.63 -9.95
CA LEU A 243 11.48 7.08 -9.85
C LEU A 243 10.50 7.62 -10.89
N GLU A 244 9.70 8.61 -10.50
CA GLU A 244 8.66 9.20 -11.32
C GLU A 244 8.98 10.68 -11.64
N GLY A 245 9.28 10.96 -12.90
CA GLY A 245 9.67 12.28 -13.40
C GLY A 245 11.17 12.58 -13.30
N GLU A 246 11.60 13.61 -14.02
CA GLU A 246 13.01 14.02 -14.09
C GLU A 246 13.53 14.59 -12.76
N ASP A 247 12.67 15.28 -11.99
CA ASP A 247 13.03 15.78 -10.66
C ASP A 247 13.42 14.64 -9.72
N ALA A 248 12.67 13.54 -9.74
CA ALA A 248 12.96 12.37 -8.91
C ALA A 248 14.30 11.73 -9.28
N VAL A 249 14.64 11.70 -10.57
CA VAL A 249 15.94 11.25 -11.09
C VAL A 249 17.05 12.21 -10.64
N ALA A 250 16.83 13.52 -10.71
CA ALA A 250 17.80 14.52 -10.29
C ALA A 250 18.12 14.40 -8.79
N TYR A 251 17.11 14.25 -7.93
CA TYR A 251 17.31 14.03 -6.50
C TYR A 251 18.10 12.75 -6.22
N PHE A 252 17.81 11.67 -6.96
CA PHE A 252 18.55 10.42 -6.82
C PHE A 252 20.01 10.59 -7.17
N ARG A 253 20.32 11.13 -8.35
CA ARG A 253 21.71 11.34 -8.80
C ARG A 253 22.46 12.29 -7.88
N PHE A 254 21.77 13.27 -7.31
CA PHE A 254 22.35 14.15 -6.29
C PHE A 254 22.67 13.40 -4.99
N ALA A 255 21.75 12.55 -4.51
CA ALA A 255 21.89 11.86 -3.23
C ALA A 255 22.82 10.63 -3.25
N GLU A 256 22.97 9.98 -4.41
CA GLU A 256 23.63 8.67 -4.56
C GLU A 256 25.00 8.59 -3.88
N SER A 257 25.82 9.61 -4.12
CA SER A 257 27.23 9.70 -3.70
C SER A 257 27.46 10.62 -2.51
N ARG A 258 26.39 11.15 -1.89
CA ARG A 258 26.48 12.10 -0.78
C ARG A 258 26.09 11.45 0.55
N SER A 259 26.77 11.88 1.61
CA SER A 259 26.35 11.63 2.99
C SER A 259 25.12 12.49 3.33
N PRO A 260 24.36 12.16 4.39
CA PRO A 260 23.24 12.97 4.85
C PRO A 260 23.64 14.44 5.11
N GLU A 261 24.79 14.65 5.74
CA GLU A 261 25.33 15.98 6.05
C GLU A 261 25.65 16.73 4.76
N GLN A 262 26.29 16.08 3.78
CA GLN A 262 26.59 16.69 2.48
C GLN A 262 25.33 17.09 1.71
N VAL A 263 24.24 16.33 1.86
CA VAL A 263 22.94 16.70 1.28
C VAL A 263 22.40 17.93 1.99
N SER A 264 22.32 17.93 3.32
CA SER A 264 21.82 19.08 4.10
C SER A 264 22.63 20.35 3.85
N ASP A 265 23.96 20.27 3.92
CA ASP A 265 24.88 21.40 3.76
C ASP A 265 24.80 22.04 2.36
N ALA A 266 24.45 21.27 1.34
CA ALA A 266 24.30 21.79 -0.02
C ALA A 266 23.09 22.74 -0.19
N PHE A 267 22.11 22.66 0.70
CA PHE A 267 20.88 23.46 0.65
C PHE A 267 20.77 24.46 1.81
N VAL A 268 21.59 24.32 2.85
CA VAL A 268 21.77 25.35 3.89
C VAL A 268 22.68 26.44 3.32
N ARG A 269 22.17 27.68 3.25
CA ARG A 269 22.88 28.85 2.72
C ARG A 269 24.29 28.96 3.32
N LYS A 270 25.32 29.05 2.46
CA LYS A 270 26.43 29.96 2.74
C LYS A 270 25.88 31.37 2.53
N GLU A 271 25.61 32.07 3.62
CA GLU A 271 25.51 33.53 3.60
C GLU A 271 26.81 34.16 3.09
#